data_AF-A0A6J4H092-F1
#
_entry.id   AF-A0A6J4H092-F1
#
_cell.length_a   1.000
_cell.length_b   1.000
_cell.length_c   1.000
_cell.angle_alpha   90.00
_cell.angle_beta   90.00
_cell.angle_gamma   90.00
#
_symmetry.space_group_name_H-M   'P 1'
#
loop_
_entity.id
_entity.type
_entity.pdbx_description
1 polymer ?
#
loop_
_entity_poly.entity_id
_entity_poly.type
_entity_poly.pdbx_seq_one_letter_code
_entity_poly.pdbx_strand_id
1 'polypeptide(L)'
;MDTQHETDDAPVPAIEPGIEPGTEPGTDGTAEVGRERVEGAFVVGDRVQLTDPKGRHHTVVLQAGKEFHTHRGAIRHDDLIGAPEGSVVHSTANTGYLALRPLLADFVLSMPRGAQVIYPKDAAQIVGFGDVGPGMRVLEAGAGSGALSCSLLRAVGEHGSLTSYELRDDFAD
;
A
#
# COMPACT_ATOMS: atom_id res chain seq x y z
N MET A 1 -6.02 32.87 -69.10
CA MET A 1 -5.63 33.84 -70.13
C MET A 1 -5.11 35.05 -69.37
N ASP A 2 -3.82 35.33 -69.58
CA ASP A 2 -2.92 36.14 -68.75
C ASP A 2 -3.33 37.60 -68.51
N THR A 3 -2.85 38.14 -67.39
CA THR A 3 -2.37 39.53 -67.16
C THR A 3 -2.07 39.67 -65.67
N GLN A 4 -1.05 40.35 -65.16
CA GLN A 4 0.27 40.79 -65.61
C GLN A 4 1.01 41.20 -64.31
N HIS A 5 2.33 41.28 -64.42
CA HIS A 5 3.33 41.63 -63.41
C HIS A 5 3.16 43.05 -62.85
N GLU A 6 3.44 43.27 -61.56
CA GLU A 6 4.15 44.49 -61.12
C GLU A 6 4.85 44.27 -59.78
N THR A 7 6.09 44.72 -59.73
CA THR A 7 7.05 44.70 -58.62
C THR A 7 7.19 46.13 -58.10
N ASP A 8 7.25 46.31 -56.79
CA ASP A 8 7.78 47.52 -56.18
C ASP A 8 8.62 47.18 -54.95
N ASP A 9 9.69 47.95 -54.80
CA ASP A 9 10.92 47.73 -54.05
C ASP A 9 10.99 48.69 -52.84
N ALA A 10 11.93 48.38 -51.93
CA ALA A 10 12.50 49.20 -50.86
C ALA A 10 11.89 49.11 -49.43
N PRO A 11 12.71 49.33 -48.38
CA PRO A 11 14.03 48.75 -48.16
C PRO A 11 14.16 48.12 -46.76
N VAL A 12 15.09 47.17 -46.63
CA VAL A 12 15.48 46.54 -45.36
C VAL A 12 16.48 47.45 -44.62
N PRO A 13 16.25 47.86 -43.36
CA PRO A 13 17.26 48.57 -42.60
C PRO A 13 18.32 47.59 -42.07
N ALA A 14 19.58 47.91 -42.35
CA ALA A 14 20.73 47.28 -41.71
C ALA A 14 20.86 47.77 -40.25
N ILE A 15 21.01 46.83 -39.32
CA ILE A 15 21.47 47.10 -37.95
C ILE A 15 22.64 46.14 -37.68
N GLU A 16 23.69 46.70 -37.09
CA GLU A 16 25.09 46.25 -37.05
C GLU A 16 25.37 44.90 -36.34
N PRO A 17 26.51 44.23 -36.61
CA PRO A 17 26.91 43.03 -35.90
C PRO A 17 27.63 43.39 -34.60
N GLY A 18 27.05 42.97 -33.46
CA GLY A 18 27.72 42.96 -32.16
C GLY A 18 27.59 41.58 -31.54
N ILE A 19 28.59 40.72 -31.80
CA ILE A 19 28.77 39.44 -31.09
C ILE A 19 29.46 39.77 -29.76
N GLU A 20 28.76 39.55 -28.65
CA GLU A 20 29.37 39.36 -27.32
C GLU A 20 29.03 37.91 -26.89
N PRO A 21 30.01 37.02 -26.68
CA PRO A 21 29.76 35.66 -26.25
C PRO A 21 29.71 35.59 -24.73
N GLY A 22 28.71 34.88 -24.20
CA GLY A 22 28.78 34.30 -22.86
C GLY A 22 27.53 34.50 -22.02
N THR A 23 26.67 33.50 -21.99
CA THR A 23 26.18 32.83 -20.76
C THR A 23 25.55 31.51 -21.18
N GLU A 24 25.85 30.48 -20.42
CA GLU A 24 25.66 29.05 -20.67
C GLU A 24 24.20 28.63 -20.91
N PRO A 25 23.96 27.55 -21.68
CA PRO A 25 22.62 27.01 -21.88
C PRO A 25 22.06 26.44 -20.58
N GLY A 26 20.87 26.91 -20.22
CA GLY A 26 20.04 26.22 -19.24
C GLY A 26 19.63 24.86 -19.76
N THR A 27 19.63 23.86 -18.88
CA THR A 27 18.91 22.61 -19.09
C THR A 27 18.42 22.04 -17.76
N ASP A 28 17.13 21.74 -17.79
CA ASP A 28 16.42 20.71 -17.04
C ASP A 28 16.34 20.86 -15.53
N GLY A 29 15.37 21.68 -15.12
CA GLY A 29 14.55 21.32 -13.97
C GLY A 29 14.00 19.91 -14.18
N THR A 30 14.51 18.96 -13.40
CA THR A 30 13.88 17.66 -13.23
C THR A 30 12.50 17.91 -12.64
N ALA A 31 11.49 17.95 -13.50
CA ALA A 31 10.10 17.91 -13.09
C ALA A 31 9.92 16.62 -12.29
N GLU A 32 9.77 16.74 -10.98
CA GLU A 32 9.21 15.67 -10.17
C GLU A 32 7.85 15.36 -10.80
N VAL A 33 7.77 14.21 -11.48
CA VAL A 33 6.50 13.65 -11.92
C VAL A 33 5.77 13.31 -10.62
N GLY A 34 4.98 14.27 -10.13
CA GLY A 34 4.05 14.06 -9.04
C GLY A 34 3.14 12.92 -9.46
N ARG A 35 3.45 11.71 -9.00
CA ARG A 35 2.61 10.54 -9.21
C ARG A 35 1.26 10.89 -8.60
N GLU A 36 0.26 11.04 -9.45
CA GLU A 36 -1.13 11.27 -9.02
C GLU A 36 -1.46 10.21 -7.96
N ARG A 37 -1.99 10.66 -6.82
CA ARG A 37 -2.20 9.81 -5.65
C ARG A 37 -3.24 8.75 -6.02
N VAL A 38 -2.79 7.55 -6.33
CA VAL A 38 -3.68 6.42 -6.63
C VAL A 38 -4.45 6.09 -5.35
N GLU A 39 -5.77 6.20 -5.41
CA GLU A 39 -6.63 5.85 -4.28
C GLU A 39 -6.41 4.37 -3.90
N GLY A 40 -6.26 4.10 -2.60
CA GLY A 40 -5.95 2.76 -2.11
C GLY A 40 -4.49 2.32 -2.29
N ALA A 41 -3.59 3.17 -2.81
CA ALA A 41 -2.16 2.88 -2.84
C ALA A 41 -1.60 2.58 -1.45
N PHE A 42 -0.55 1.78 -1.40
CA PHE A 42 0.14 1.48 -0.15
C PHE A 42 0.89 2.69 0.38
N VAL A 43 0.90 2.85 1.70
CA VAL A 43 1.66 3.88 2.39
C VAL A 43 2.60 3.29 3.43
N VAL A 44 3.55 4.09 3.93
CA VAL A 44 4.40 3.69 5.07
C VAL A 44 3.52 3.34 6.27
N GLY A 45 3.84 2.23 6.93
CA GLY A 45 3.06 1.68 8.04
C GLY A 45 1.99 0.67 7.62
N ASP A 46 1.62 0.61 6.33
CA ASP A 46 0.70 -0.43 5.86
C ASP A 46 1.30 -1.82 6.06
N ARG A 47 0.46 -2.74 6.51
CA ARG A 47 0.77 -4.16 6.49
C ARG A 47 0.39 -4.73 5.14
N VAL A 48 1.34 -5.37 4.47
CA VAL A 48 1.17 -5.94 3.12
C VAL A 48 1.42 -7.43 3.14
N GLN A 49 0.52 -8.17 2.51
CA GLN A 49 0.59 -9.60 2.25
C GLN A 49 1.16 -9.81 0.84
N LEU A 50 2.38 -10.34 0.78
CA LEU A 50 3.05 -10.72 -0.46
C LEU A 50 2.78 -12.21 -0.71
N THR A 51 2.20 -12.52 -1.86
CA THR A 51 1.90 -13.89 -2.28
C THR A 51 2.77 -14.28 -3.46
N ASP A 52 3.58 -15.32 -3.27
CA ASP A 52 4.48 -15.80 -4.31
C ASP A 52 3.76 -16.71 -5.34
N PRO A 53 4.42 -17.12 -6.44
CA PRO A 53 3.80 -17.99 -7.46
C PRO A 53 3.43 -19.39 -6.97
N LYS A 54 3.91 -19.81 -5.80
CA LYS A 54 3.55 -21.07 -5.14
C LYS A 54 2.40 -20.87 -4.13
N GLY A 55 1.83 -19.67 -4.03
CA GLY A 55 0.79 -19.33 -3.07
C GLY A 55 1.30 -19.14 -1.64
N ARG A 56 2.61 -18.99 -1.43
CA ARG A 56 3.16 -18.75 -0.10
C ARG A 56 3.00 -17.29 0.28
N HIS A 57 2.55 -17.09 1.51
CA HIS A 57 2.20 -15.81 2.08
C HIS A 57 3.34 -15.27 2.95
N HIS A 58 3.71 -14.01 2.72
CA HIS A 58 4.68 -13.27 3.52
C HIS A 58 4.10 -11.93 3.93
N THR A 59 4.05 -11.66 5.23
CA THR A 59 3.49 -10.41 5.75
C THR A 59 4.62 -9.45 6.12
N VAL A 60 4.57 -8.23 5.59
CA VAL A 60 5.56 -7.18 5.85
C VAL A 60 4.87 -5.91 6.32
N VAL A 61 5.54 -5.10 7.13
CA VAL A 61 5.10 -3.73 7.44
C VAL A 61 5.98 -2.78 6.65
N LEU A 62 5.37 -1.96 5.80
CA LEU A 62 6.09 -1.06 4.92
C LEU A 62 6.81 0.04 5.70
N GLN A 63 8.06 0.24 5.34
CA GLN A 63 8.97 1.22 5.92
C GLN A 63 9.86 1.73 4.80
N ALA A 64 9.97 3.05 4.64
CA ALA A 64 10.79 3.65 3.58
C ALA A 64 12.26 3.22 3.69
N GLY A 65 12.89 2.93 2.56
CA GLY A 65 14.28 2.51 2.45
C GLY A 65 14.62 1.13 3.04
N LYS A 66 13.62 0.35 3.47
CA LYS A 66 13.81 -1.03 3.98
C LYS A 66 13.59 -2.06 2.88
N GLU A 67 14.08 -3.26 3.14
CA GLU A 67 13.96 -4.42 2.25
C GLU A 67 13.45 -5.63 3.00
N PHE A 68 12.53 -6.36 2.36
CA PHE A 68 12.09 -7.67 2.80
C PHE A 68 12.87 -8.76 2.08
N HIS A 69 13.52 -9.64 2.84
CA HIS A 69 14.38 -10.69 2.31
C HIS A 69 13.65 -12.02 2.22
N THR A 70 13.68 -12.63 1.04
CA THR A 70 13.20 -14.00 0.82
C THR A 70 14.34 -14.88 0.33
N HIS A 71 14.12 -16.20 0.35
CA HIS A 71 14.98 -17.17 -0.35
C HIS A 71 15.09 -16.93 -1.87
N ARG A 72 14.29 -16.03 -2.46
CA ARG A 72 14.31 -15.64 -3.88
C ARG A 72 14.74 -14.17 -4.06
N GLY A 73 15.56 -13.66 -3.15
CA GLY A 73 16.06 -12.29 -3.21
C GLY A 73 15.23 -11.30 -2.40
N ALA A 74 15.69 -10.05 -2.43
CA ALA A 74 15.12 -8.93 -1.67
C ALA A 74 14.02 -8.24 -2.46
N ILE A 75 13.06 -7.66 -1.75
CA ILE A 75 11.99 -6.81 -2.26
C ILE A 75 12.11 -5.47 -1.53
N ARG A 76 12.30 -4.37 -2.25
CA ARG A 76 12.39 -3.05 -1.64
C ARG A 76 10.98 -2.57 -1.26
N HIS A 77 10.83 -2.03 -0.06
CA HIS A 77 9.55 -1.47 0.37
C HIS A 77 9.16 -0.25 -0.47
N ASP A 78 10.15 0.51 -0.96
CA ASP A 78 9.93 1.67 -1.84
C ASP A 78 9.27 1.31 -3.17
N ASP A 79 9.41 0.04 -3.63
CA ASP A 79 8.74 -0.44 -4.85
C ASP A 79 7.24 -0.73 -4.60
N LEU A 80 6.84 -0.87 -3.33
CA LEU A 80 5.46 -1.09 -2.90
C LEU A 80 4.78 0.22 -2.50
N ILE A 81 5.50 1.12 -1.82
CA ILE A 81 4.96 2.40 -1.36
C ILE A 81 4.53 3.25 -2.56
N GLY A 82 3.27 3.70 -2.55
CA GLY A 82 2.65 4.43 -3.65
C GLY A 82 2.14 3.55 -4.80
N ALA A 83 2.44 2.25 -4.81
CA ALA A 83 1.84 1.32 -5.76
C ALA A 83 0.39 1.01 -5.35
N PRO A 84 -0.52 0.81 -6.33
CA PRO A 84 -1.87 0.34 -6.04
C PRO A 84 -1.86 -1.04 -5.39
N GLU A 85 -2.86 -1.29 -4.57
CA GLU A 85 -3.16 -2.64 -4.11
C GLU A 85 -3.45 -3.58 -5.30
N GLY A 86 -2.99 -4.83 -5.20
CA GLY A 86 -3.08 -5.81 -6.29
C GLY A 86 -1.92 -5.74 -7.30
N SER A 87 -0.94 -4.85 -7.09
CA SER A 87 0.27 -4.78 -7.90
C SER A 87 1.16 -6.02 -7.71
N VAL A 88 1.94 -6.34 -8.75
CA VAL A 88 2.97 -7.39 -8.70
C VAL A 88 4.34 -6.73 -8.54
N VAL A 89 4.99 -6.95 -7.41
CA VAL A 89 6.36 -6.50 -7.15
C VAL A 89 7.34 -7.63 -7.47
N HIS A 90 8.51 -7.31 -8.01
CA HIS A 90 9.53 -8.30 -8.35
C HIS A 90 10.68 -8.26 -7.35
N SER A 91 11.14 -9.42 -6.92
CA SER A 91 12.39 -9.52 -6.13
C SER A 91 13.63 -9.28 -7.00
N THR A 92 14.79 -9.10 -6.37
CA THR A 92 16.07 -9.02 -7.08
C THR A 92 16.41 -10.25 -7.92
N ALA A 93 15.80 -11.41 -7.64
CA ALA A 93 15.90 -12.61 -8.50
C ALA A 93 14.77 -12.70 -9.54
N ASN A 94 14.09 -11.60 -9.83
CA ASN A 94 13.00 -11.47 -10.79
C ASN A 94 11.80 -12.41 -10.51
N THR A 95 11.54 -12.75 -9.24
CA THR A 95 10.32 -13.47 -8.85
C THR A 95 9.21 -12.47 -8.56
N GLY A 96 8.07 -12.59 -9.23
CA GLY A 96 6.90 -11.75 -8.97
C GLY A 96 6.12 -12.17 -7.72
N TYR A 97 5.66 -11.19 -6.96
CA TYR A 97 4.83 -11.34 -5.77
C TYR A 97 3.61 -10.43 -5.88
N LEU A 98 2.42 -10.99 -5.69
CA LEU A 98 1.18 -10.21 -5.60
C LEU A 98 1.10 -9.53 -4.23
N ALA A 99 0.93 -8.20 -4.23
CA ALA A 99 0.83 -7.40 -3.02
C ALA A 99 -0.62 -7.00 -2.73
N LEU A 100 -1.14 -7.42 -1.58
CA LEU A 100 -2.48 -7.10 -1.09
C LEU A 100 -2.44 -6.65 0.38
N ARG A 101 -3.46 -5.95 0.87
CA ARG A 101 -3.66 -5.81 2.31
C ARG A 101 -4.09 -7.17 2.87
N PRO A 102 -3.57 -7.60 4.04
CA PRO A 102 -3.92 -8.89 4.60
C PRO A 102 -5.41 -8.96 4.95
N LEU A 103 -6.04 -10.08 4.64
CA LEU A 103 -7.36 -10.39 5.17
C LEU A 103 -7.25 -10.61 6.69
N LEU A 104 -8.39 -10.52 7.38
CA LEU A 104 -8.41 -10.87 8.81
C LEU A 104 -7.95 -12.32 9.03
N ALA A 105 -8.33 -13.23 8.13
CA ALA A 105 -7.87 -14.62 8.18
C ALA A 105 -6.34 -14.72 8.09
N ASP A 106 -5.71 -13.98 7.17
CA ASP A 106 -4.25 -13.97 7.02
C ASP A 106 -3.58 -13.44 8.29
N PHE A 107 -4.12 -12.34 8.84
CA PHE A 107 -3.63 -11.75 10.08
C PHE A 107 -3.72 -12.74 11.24
N VAL A 108 -4.89 -13.35 11.47
CA VAL A 108 -5.12 -14.35 12.53
C VAL A 108 -4.18 -15.56 12.40
N LEU A 109 -3.97 -16.05 11.18
CA LEU A 109 -3.07 -17.19 10.93
C LEU A 109 -1.58 -16.83 11.14
N SER A 110 -1.23 -15.55 11.04
CA SER A 110 0.12 -15.04 11.25
C SER A 110 0.43 -14.61 12.69
N MET A 111 -0.58 -14.59 13.58
CA MET A 111 -0.41 -14.13 14.96
C MET A 111 0.66 -14.94 15.70
N PRO A 112 1.43 -14.31 16.60
CA PRO A 112 2.36 -15.02 17.48
C PRO A 112 1.63 -16.11 18.27
N ARG A 113 2.22 -17.30 18.30
CA ARG A 113 1.71 -18.43 19.06
C ARG A 113 2.11 -18.28 20.54
N GLY A 114 1.40 -17.39 21.24
CA GLY A 114 1.45 -17.25 22.69
C GLY A 114 0.25 -17.95 23.35
N ALA A 115 -0.96 -17.53 22.97
CA ALA A 115 -2.20 -18.22 23.31
C ALA A 115 -2.71 -19.03 22.10
N GLN A 116 -3.53 -20.05 22.35
CA GLN A 116 -4.21 -20.77 21.27
C GLN A 116 -5.30 -19.86 20.68
N VAL A 117 -5.19 -19.60 19.37
CA VAL A 117 -6.16 -18.76 18.66
C VAL A 117 -7.41 -19.54 18.25
N ILE A 118 -8.55 -18.83 18.23
CA ILE A 118 -9.77 -19.29 17.55
C ILE A 118 -9.62 -19.02 16.06
N TYR A 119 -9.70 -20.08 15.25
CA TYR A 119 -9.56 -19.97 13.80
C TYR A 119 -10.81 -19.39 13.14
N PRO A 120 -10.69 -18.82 11.92
CA PRO A 120 -11.82 -18.17 11.23
C PRO A 120 -13.07 -19.02 11.09
N LYS A 121 -12.92 -20.34 10.91
CA LYS A 121 -14.04 -21.28 10.83
C LYS A 121 -14.91 -21.22 12.10
N ASP A 122 -14.29 -21.32 13.26
CA ASP A 122 -15.01 -21.38 14.54
C ASP A 122 -15.47 -19.99 14.96
N ALA A 123 -14.67 -18.95 14.71
CA ALA A 123 -15.06 -17.55 14.95
C ALA A 123 -16.34 -17.17 14.19
N ALA A 124 -16.46 -17.58 12.92
CA ALA A 124 -17.67 -17.35 12.13
C ALA A 124 -18.90 -18.06 12.74
N GLN A 125 -18.72 -19.27 13.27
CA GLN A 125 -19.81 -19.99 13.96
C GLN A 125 -20.19 -19.35 15.28
N ILE A 126 -19.21 -18.84 16.07
CA ILE A 126 -19.47 -18.11 17.32
C ILE A 126 -20.27 -16.84 17.05
N VAL A 127 -19.85 -16.03 16.07
CA VAL A 127 -20.56 -14.80 15.69
C VAL A 127 -21.98 -15.12 15.21
N GLY A 128 -22.13 -16.10 14.32
CA GLY A 128 -23.43 -16.47 13.76
C GLY A 128 -24.40 -17.08 14.78
N PHE A 129 -23.95 -18.01 15.62
CA PHE A 129 -24.81 -18.61 16.65
C PHE A 129 -25.04 -17.70 17.86
N GLY A 130 -24.10 -16.79 18.14
CA GLY A 130 -24.26 -15.76 19.15
C GLY A 130 -25.16 -14.60 18.73
N ASP A 131 -25.64 -14.59 17.48
CA ASP A 131 -26.41 -13.51 16.86
C ASP A 131 -25.74 -12.13 17.07
N VAL A 132 -24.40 -12.11 17.00
CA VAL A 132 -23.62 -10.90 17.25
C VAL A 132 -23.71 -9.99 16.03
N GLY A 133 -24.16 -8.75 16.24
CA GLY A 133 -24.36 -7.79 15.16
C GLY A 133 -24.08 -6.34 15.53
N PRO A 134 -24.30 -5.41 14.58
CA PRO A 134 -23.92 -4.02 14.74
C PRO A 134 -24.56 -3.32 15.95
N GLY A 135 -23.79 -2.49 16.64
CA GLY A 135 -24.24 -1.74 17.82
C GLY A 135 -24.31 -2.55 19.12
N MET A 136 -24.04 -3.85 19.07
CA MET A 136 -24.11 -4.69 20.27
C MET A 136 -22.92 -4.45 21.22
N ARG A 137 -23.18 -4.69 22.51
CA ARG A 137 -22.17 -4.72 23.55
C ARG A 137 -21.86 -6.18 23.87
N VAL A 138 -20.65 -6.63 23.55
CA VAL A 138 -20.23 -8.03 23.70
C VAL A 138 -19.16 -8.11 24.78
N LEU A 139 -19.24 -9.16 25.61
CA LEU A 139 -18.19 -9.52 26.55
C LEU A 139 -17.47 -10.77 26.03
N GLU A 140 -16.15 -10.78 26.08
CA GLU A 140 -15.33 -11.98 25.93
C GLU A 140 -14.38 -12.18 27.12
N ALA A 141 -14.00 -13.43 27.38
CA ALA A 141 -12.95 -13.81 28.32
C ALA A 141 -12.43 -15.22 27.96
N GLY A 142 -11.13 -15.48 27.78
CA GLY A 142 -9.96 -14.58 27.76
C GLY A 142 -9.68 -13.92 26.41
N ALA A 143 -8.87 -12.86 26.40
CA ALA A 143 -8.46 -12.14 25.19
C ALA A 143 -7.47 -12.96 24.35
N GLY A 144 -6.51 -13.62 25.02
CA GLY A 144 -5.41 -14.35 24.38
C GLY A 144 -4.70 -13.50 23.33
N SER A 145 -4.45 -14.05 22.13
CA SER A 145 -3.82 -13.28 21.03
C SER A 145 -4.77 -12.30 20.32
N GLY A 146 -6.02 -12.15 20.78
CA GLY A 146 -7.01 -11.23 20.20
C GLY A 146 -7.69 -11.72 18.91
N ALA A 147 -7.54 -12.99 18.53
CA ALA A 147 -8.07 -13.54 17.28
C ALA A 147 -9.60 -13.49 17.20
N LEU A 148 -10.28 -13.92 18.28
CA LEU A 148 -11.74 -13.84 18.36
C LEU A 148 -12.20 -12.38 18.49
N SER A 149 -11.49 -11.59 19.30
CA SER A 149 -11.74 -10.17 19.51
C SER A 149 -11.83 -9.41 18.20
N CYS A 150 -10.92 -9.67 17.25
CA CYS A 150 -10.95 -9.06 15.92
C CYS A 150 -12.24 -9.37 15.14
N SER A 151 -12.75 -10.61 15.26
CA SER A 151 -13.99 -11.02 14.60
C SER A 151 -15.21 -10.38 15.26
N LEU A 152 -15.23 -10.32 16.59
CA LEU A 152 -16.30 -9.66 17.36
C LEU A 152 -16.34 -8.16 17.09
N LEU A 153 -15.20 -7.48 17.10
CA LEU A 153 -15.10 -6.05 16.79
C LEU A 153 -15.64 -5.71 15.40
N ARG A 154 -15.35 -6.54 14.39
CA ARG A 154 -15.93 -6.38 13.05
C ARG A 154 -17.44 -6.59 13.04
N ALA A 155 -17.95 -7.55 13.81
CA ALA A 155 -19.38 -7.85 13.86
C ALA A 155 -20.18 -6.74 14.57
N VAL A 156 -19.65 -6.19 15.68
CA VAL A 156 -20.33 -5.12 16.43
C VAL A 156 -20.24 -3.75 15.76
N GLY A 157 -19.28 -3.54 14.86
CA GLY A 157 -19.16 -2.33 14.06
C GLY A 157 -18.85 -1.06 14.87
N GLU A 158 -18.91 0.10 14.19
CA GLU A 158 -18.46 1.39 14.74
C GLU A 158 -19.27 1.91 15.94
N HIS A 159 -20.50 1.43 16.12
CA HIS A 159 -21.39 1.85 17.20
C HIS A 159 -21.52 0.81 18.32
N GLY A 160 -20.88 -0.36 18.16
CA GLY A 160 -20.85 -1.40 19.18
C GLY A 160 -19.61 -1.30 20.07
N SER A 161 -19.50 -2.22 21.01
CA SER A 161 -18.32 -2.31 21.87
C SER A 161 -18.02 -3.73 22.28
N LEU A 162 -16.74 -4.09 22.30
CA LEU A 162 -16.24 -5.31 22.92
C LEU A 162 -15.60 -4.97 24.26
N THR A 163 -16.04 -5.62 25.33
CA THR A 163 -15.32 -5.68 26.60
C THR A 163 -14.59 -7.01 26.63
N SER A 164 -13.27 -6.98 26.78
CA SER A 164 -12.45 -8.19 26.89
C SER A 164 -11.87 -8.27 28.30
N TYR A 165 -11.87 -9.47 28.88
CA TYR A 165 -11.28 -9.73 30.19
C TYR A 165 -10.20 -10.80 30.05
N GLU A 166 -8.95 -10.44 30.33
CA GLU A 166 -7.81 -11.35 30.36
C GLU A 166 -7.21 -11.33 31.76
N LEU A 167 -7.00 -12.52 32.34
CA LEU A 167 -6.49 -12.65 33.70
C LEU A 167 -4.96 -12.63 33.72
N ARG A 168 -4.32 -13.06 32.63
CA ARG A 168 -2.87 -13.14 32.56
C ARG A 168 -2.30 -11.85 32.00
N ASP A 169 -1.50 -11.17 32.81
CA ASP A 169 -0.85 -9.90 32.43
C ASP A 169 -0.03 -10.02 31.14
N ASP A 170 0.58 -11.19 30.86
CA ASP A 170 1.37 -11.43 29.64
C ASP A 170 0.56 -11.44 28.34
N PHE A 171 -0.77 -11.42 28.42
CA PHE A 171 -1.69 -11.26 27.29
C PHE A 171 -2.58 -10.00 27.37
N ALA A 172 -2.45 -9.20 28.43
CA ALA A 172 -3.26 -8.01 28.64
C ALA A 172 -2.62 -6.71 28.12
N ASP A 173 -1.29 -6.71 27.93
CA ASP A 173 -0.48 -5.57 27.46
C ASP A 173 -0.19 -5.61 25.95
#